data_AF-A0ABD0NPZ6-F1
#
_entry.id   AF-A0ABD0NPZ6-F1
#
_cell.length_a   1.000
_cell.length_b   1.000
_cell.length_c   1.000
_cell.angle_alpha   90.00
_cell.angle_beta   90.00
_cell.angle_gamma   90.00
#
_symmetry.space_group_name_H-M   'P 1'
#
loop_
_entity.id
_entity.type
_entity.pdbx_description
1 polymer ?
#
loop_
_entity_poly.entity_id
_entity_poly.type
_entity_poly.pdbx_seq_one_letter_code
_entity_poly.pdbx_strand_id
1 'polypeptide(L)' 'RKHNQISQTKIRVASTLLFILAGCILFVTIPAIIFKHIEGWTGLDSIYFVVITLTTVGIGDYVA' A
#
# COMPACT_ATOMS: atom_id res chain seq x y z
N ARG A 1 9.22 -33.30 -22.62
CA ARG A 1 9.25 -31.82 -22.70
C ARG A 1 7.86 -31.23 -22.35
N LYS A 2 7.43 -31.30 -21.09
CA LYS A 2 6.30 -30.51 -20.57
C LYS A 2 6.87 -29.19 -20.05
N HIS A 3 7.27 -28.29 -20.95
CA HIS A 3 7.75 -26.97 -20.56
C HIS A 3 6.54 -26.04 -20.50
N ASN A 4 6.01 -25.88 -19.28
CA ASN A 4 5.33 -24.71 -18.75
C ASN A 4 4.60 -23.82 -19.78
N GLN A 5 3.40 -24.24 -20.19
CA GLN A 5 2.40 -23.37 -20.80
C GLN A 5 1.85 -22.41 -19.71
N ILE A 6 2.69 -21.50 -19.20
CA ILE A 6 2.20 -20.44 -18.32
C ILE A 6 1.35 -19.52 -19.20
N SER A 7 0.04 -19.56 -19.01
CA SER A 7 -0.90 -18.69 -19.72
C SER A 7 -0.49 -17.22 -19.53
N GLN A 8 -0.40 -16.47 -20.62
CA GLN A 8 -0.04 -15.05 -20.63
C GLN A 8 -0.89 -14.23 -19.65
N THR A 9 -2.15 -14.62 -19.44
CA THR A 9 -3.05 -14.01 -18.46
C THR A 9 -2.54 -14.17 -17.03
N LYS A 10 -1.98 -15.33 -16.66
CA LYS A 10 -1.43 -15.58 -15.32
C LYS A 10 -0.22 -14.68 -15.04
N ILE A 11 0.65 -14.50 -16.03
CA ILE A 11 1.83 -13.62 -15.93
C ILE A 11 1.36 -12.18 -15.73
N ARG A 12 0.42 -11.71 -16.56
CA ARG A 12 -0.13 -10.35 -16.43
C ARG A 12 -0.74 -10.09 -15.05
N VAL A 13 -1.60 -10.99 -14.57
CA VAL A 13 -2.22 -10.87 -13.25
C VAL A 13 -1.17 -10.90 -12.14
N ALA A 14 -0.19 -11.81 -12.20
CA ALA A 14 0.87 -11.88 -11.20
C ALA A 14 1.72 -10.60 -11.16
N SER A 15 2.09 -10.05 -12.32
CA SER A 15 2.81 -8.78 -12.40
C SER A 15 1.98 -7.62 -11.84
N THR A 16 0.69 -7.53 -12.17
CA THR A 16 -0.20 -6.49 -11.63
C THR A 16 -0.32 -6.58 -10.11
N LEU A 17 -0.53 -7.78 -9.56
CA LEU A 17 -0.58 -7.98 -8.10
C LEU A 17 0.74 -7.61 -7.42
N LEU A 18 1.87 -7.96 -8.04
CA LEU A 18 3.19 -7.60 -7.52
C LEU A 18 3.39 -6.08 -7.49
N PHE A 19 2.99 -5.35 -8.53
CA PHE A 19 3.04 -3.89 -8.55
C PHE A 19 2.13 -3.25 -7.50
N ILE A 20 0.90 -3.78 -7.31
CA ILE A 20 -0.01 -3.29 -6.28
C ILE A 20 0.60 -3.49 -4.89
N LEU A 21 1.11 -4.68 -4.61
CA LEU A 21 1.75 -4.99 -3.32
C LEU A 21 2.97 -4.11 -3.07
N ALA A 22 3.83 -3.93 -4.08
CA ALA A 22 4.98 -3.03 -4.00
C ALA A 22 4.53 -1.58 -3.73
N GLY A 23 3.48 -1.12 -4.40
CA GLY A 23 2.88 0.18 -4.15
C GLY A 23 2.32 0.33 -2.74
N CYS A 24 1.62 -0.68 -2.21
CA CYS A 24 1.11 -0.66 -0.84
C CYS A 24 2.25 -0.61 0.19
N ILE A 25 3.35 -1.33 -0.04
CA ILE A 25 4.52 -1.28 0.85
C ILE A 25 5.14 0.12 0.80
N LEU A 26 5.40 0.63 -0.41
CA LEU A 26 6.11 1.90 -0.62
C LEU A 26 5.30 3.11 -0.19
N PHE A 27 4.00 3.16 -0.53
CA PHE A 27 3.17 4.35 -0.35
C PHE A 27 2.23 4.27 0.86
N VAL A 28 1.93 3.08 1.39
CA VAL A 28 1.09 2.95 2.60
C VAL A 28 1.94 2.62 3.82
N THR A 29 2.74 1.56 3.74
CA THR A 29 3.43 1.03 4.93
C THR A 29 4.58 1.93 5.37
N ILE A 30 5.43 2.40 4.46
CA ILE A 30 6.56 3.29 4.80
C ILE A 30 6.06 4.61 5.40
N PRO A 31 5.10 5.34 4.79
CA PRO A 31 4.58 6.57 5.39
C PRO A 31 3.88 6.32 6.72
N ALA A 32 3.11 5.23 6.87
CA ALA A 32 2.47 4.92 8.14
C ALA A 32 3.49 4.69 9.26
N ILE A 33 4.62 4.03 8.99
CA ILE A 33 5.71 3.88 9.97
C ILE A 33 6.32 5.23 10.31
N ILE A 34 6.53 6.10 9.32
CA ILE A 34 7.07 7.46 9.52
C ILE A 34 6.14 8.26 10.44
N PHE A 35 4.84 8.34 10.11
CA PHE A 35 3.85 9.08 10.91
C PHE A 35 3.69 8.48 12.31
N LYS A 36 3.74 7.15 12.46
CA LYS A 36 3.74 6.52 13.77
C LYS A 36 4.87 7.02 14.67
N HIS A 37 6.07 7.20 14.11
CA HIS A 37 7.24 7.63 14.89
C HIS A 37 7.31 9.14 15.09
N ILE A 38 6.96 9.93 14.06
CA ILE A 38 7.03 11.40 14.10
C ILE A 38 5.90 11.97 14.96
N GLU A 39 4.67 11.52 14.71
CA GLU A 39 3.48 12.05 15.38
C GLU A 39 3.13 11.29 16.67
N GLY A 40 3.84 10.18 16.95
CA GLY A 40 3.57 9.34 18.11
C GLY A 40 2.22 8.61 18.07
N TRP A 41 1.59 8.55 16.89
CA TRP A 41 0.29 7.90 16.70
C TRP A 41 0.37 6.38 16.83
N THR A 42 -0.79 5.72 17.02
CA THR A 42 -0.84 4.27 16.95
C THR A 42 -0.64 3.81 15.50
N GLY A 43 -0.21 2.56 15.32
CA GLY A 43 -0.01 2.03 13.96
C GLY A 43 -1.30 2.01 13.12
N LEU A 44 -2.45 1.83 13.76
CA LEU A 44 -3.75 1.87 13.07
C LEU A 44 -4.10 3.29 12.63
N ASP A 45 -3.90 4.28 13.51
CA ASP A 45 -4.18 5.69 13.19
C ASP A 45 -3.27 6.20 12.06
N SER A 46 -1.99 5.81 12.06
CA SER A 46 -1.07 6.18 10.98
C SER A 46 -1.44 5.55 9.64
N ILE A 47 -1.87 4.28 9.62
CA ILE A 47 -2.36 3.64 8.40
C ILE A 47 -3.65 4.31 7.93
N TYR A 48 -4.58 4.59 8.85
CA TYR A 48 -5.82 5.29 8.57
C TYR A 48 -5.55 6.65 7.92
N PHE A 49 -4.70 7.48 8.54
CA PHE A 49 -4.30 8.78 8.02
C PHE A 49 -3.74 8.69 6.59
N VAL A 50 -2.83 7.75 6.35
CA VAL A 50 -2.22 7.56 5.02
C VAL A 50 -3.27 7.14 4.00
N VAL A 51 -4.19 6.23 4.35
CA VAL A 51 -5.26 5.77 3.44
C VAL A 51 -6.22 6.90 3.09
N ILE A 52 -6.76 7.64 4.08
CA ILE A 52 -7.71 8.73 3.82
C ILE A 52 -7.08 9.89 3.04
N THR A 53 -5.77 10.10 3.19
CA THR A 53 -5.02 11.14 2.47
C THR A 53 -4.77 10.71 1.02
N LEU A 54 -4.26 9.50 0.80
CA LEU A 54 -3.98 8.99 -0.56
C LEU A 54 -5.25 8.77 -1.40
N THR A 55 -6.35 8.42 -0.74
CA THR A 55 -7.68 8.32 -1.38
C THR A 55 -8.39 9.66 -1.50
N THR A 56 -7.75 10.75 -1.05
CA THR A 56 -8.27 12.12 -1.08
C THR A 56 -9.62 12.28 -0.37
N VAL A 57 -9.93 11.41 0.60
CA VAL A 57 -11.12 11.54 1.46
C VAL A 57 -10.91 12.69 2.44
N GLY A 58 -9.74 12.72 3.09
CA GLY A 58 -9.27 13.86 3.88
C GLY A 58 -10.24 14.34 4.97
N ILE A 59 -10.65 13.45 5.88
CA ILE A 59 -11.57 13.79 6.99
C ILE A 59 -11.02 14.92 7.87
N GLY A 60 -9.71 14.98 8.08
CA GLY A 60 -9.03 16.04 8.81
C GLY A 60 -9.04 15.89 10.34
N ASP A 61 -9.42 14.71 10.84
CA ASP A 61 -9.30 14.29 12.24
C ASP A 61 -7.85 13.98 12.64
N TYR A 62 -7.04 13.51 11.69
CA TYR A 62 -5.59 13.43 11.79
C TYR A 62 -4.96 14.32 10.72
N VAL A 63 -3.99 15.15 11.13
CA VAL A 63 -3.25 16.08 10.26
C VAL A 63 -1.79 16.08 10.74
N ALA A 64 -0.86 15.95 9.81
CA ALA A 64 0.58 16.02 10.02
C ALA A 64 1.19 17.09 9.11
#